data_AF-A0A164NKY0-F1
#
_entry.id   AF-A0A164NKY0-F1
#
_cell.length_a   1.000
_cell.length_b   1.000
_cell.length_c   1.000
_cell.angle_alpha   90.00
_cell.angle_beta   90.00
_cell.angle_gamma   90.00
#
_symmetry.space_group_name_H-M   'P 1'
#
loop_
_entity.id
_entity.type
_entity.pdbx_description
1 polymer ?
#
loop_
_entity_poly.entity_id
_entity_poly.type
_entity_poly.pdbx_seq_one_letter_code
_entity_poly.pdbx_strand_id
1 'polypeptide(L)'
;MLPNPHGHGTAAEEAPGPTPRLRPQVRHLSHIEASAVTLAALTAWQALVDTANIQAGQRVLIHAAAGGVGHFAVQIAKHRGAHVIGTASSAAHRRERHPLAAPGDRRHFPARRGARAG
;
A
#
# COMPACT_ATOMS: atom_id res chain seq x y z
N MET A 1 8.75 -7.16 13.84
CA MET A 1 9.25 -5.76 13.85
C MET A 1 10.55 -5.77 14.62
N LEU A 2 11.67 -5.35 14.01
CA LEU A 2 12.88 -5.11 14.80
C LEU A 2 12.61 -3.94 15.77
N PRO A 3 13.10 -4.01 17.01
CA PRO A 3 13.06 -2.87 17.92
C PRO A 3 13.72 -1.67 17.25
N ASN A 4 13.13 -0.49 17.38
CA ASN A 4 13.88 0.74 17.09
C ASN A 4 15.05 0.76 18.10
N PRO A 5 16.33 0.76 17.66
CA PRO A 5 17.47 0.73 18.58
C PRO A 5 17.51 1.95 19.52
N HIS A 6 16.68 2.97 19.27
CA HIS A 6 16.54 4.18 20.09
C HIS A 6 15.23 4.24 20.90
N GLY A 7 14.42 3.18 20.92
CA GLY A 7 13.26 3.01 21.84
C GLY A 7 12.06 3.95 21.66
N HIS A 8 12.19 5.07 20.94
CA HIS A 8 11.13 6.09 20.83
C HIS A 8 10.34 5.96 19.52
N GLY A 9 9.03 6.18 19.59
CA GLY A 9 8.13 6.33 18.43
C GLY A 9 8.02 7.78 17.99
N THR A 10 7.29 8.04 16.89
CA THR A 10 7.12 9.38 16.32
C THR A 10 5.77 10.03 16.64
N ALA A 11 4.95 9.40 17.50
CA ALA A 11 3.71 9.98 18.00
C ALA A 11 3.99 10.91 19.19
N ALA A 12 4.73 11.98 18.93
CA ALA A 12 5.18 12.99 19.88
C ALA A 12 5.36 14.32 19.15
N GLU A 13 5.42 15.44 19.88
CA GLU A 13 5.71 16.76 19.29
C GLU A 13 7.08 16.80 18.63
N GLU A 14 8.05 16.08 19.21
CA GLU A 14 9.40 15.93 18.70
C GLU A 14 9.87 14.47 18.86
N ALA A 15 10.66 13.99 17.91
CA ALA A 15 11.26 12.66 17.98
C ALA A 15 12.70 12.70 17.45
N PRO A 16 13.68 12.14 18.20
CA PRO A 16 15.05 12.04 17.70
C PRO A 16 15.10 11.07 16.51
N GLY A 17 15.84 11.44 15.47
CA GLY A 17 15.98 10.65 14.25
C GLY A 17 17.38 10.72 13.67
N PRO A 18 17.94 9.60 13.16
CA PRO A 18 19.25 9.61 12.55
C PRO A 18 19.22 10.36 11.22
N THR A 19 20.11 11.33 11.03
CA THR A 19 20.21 12.17 9.83
C THR A 19 20.16 11.39 8.50
N PRO A 20 20.83 10.22 8.36
CA PRO A 20 20.77 9.44 7.12
C PRO A 20 19.38 8.89 6.75
N ARG A 21 18.43 8.85 7.68
CA ARG A 21 17.04 8.42 7.42
C ARG A 21 16.13 9.58 7.01
N LEU A 22 16.58 10.82 7.14
CA LEU A 22 15.82 11.97 6.71
C LEU A 22 15.85 12.08 5.18
N ARG A 23 14.74 12.51 4.62
CA ARG A 23 14.58 12.82 3.19
C ARG A 23 13.88 14.17 3.09
N PRO A 24 14.16 14.97 2.04
CA PRO A 24 13.44 16.22 1.82
C PRO A 24 11.95 15.98 1.71
N GLN A 25 11.15 16.81 2.37
CA GLN A 25 9.70 16.80 2.20
C GLN A 25 9.34 17.23 0.77
N VAL A 26 8.30 16.60 0.21
CA VAL A 26 7.73 17.01 -1.08
C VAL A 26 7.06 18.37 -0.92
N ARG A 27 7.51 19.37 -1.68
CA ARG A 27 7.11 20.79 -1.51
C ARG A 27 5.62 21.08 -1.66
N HIS A 28 4.89 20.22 -2.36
CA HIS A 28 3.46 20.39 -2.65
C HIS A 28 2.55 19.60 -1.70
N LEU A 29 3.11 18.85 -0.75
CA LEU A 29 2.36 18.13 0.27
C LEU A 29 2.44 18.86 1.60
N SER A 30 1.30 18.95 2.29
CA SER A 30 1.30 19.35 3.70
C SER A 30 2.12 18.38 4.54
N HIS A 31 2.52 18.81 5.73
CA HIS A 31 3.29 17.95 6.64
C HIS A 31 2.52 16.67 7.04
N ILE A 32 1.20 16.77 7.19
CA ILE A 32 0.32 15.65 7.50
C ILE A 32 0.30 14.64 6.34
N GLU A 33 0.12 15.12 5.12
CA GLU A 33 0.10 14.26 3.93
C GLU A 33 1.47 13.59 3.71
N ALA A 34 2.56 14.35 3.80
CA ALA A 34 3.91 13.82 3.64
C ALA A 34 4.22 12.71 4.68
N SER A 35 3.82 12.94 5.93
CA SER A 35 4.00 11.97 7.02
C SER A 35 3.16 10.70 6.81
N ALA A 36 1.90 10.85 6.39
CA ALA A 36 1.00 9.72 6.18
C ALA A 36 1.42 8.80 5.01
N VAL A 37 1.95 9.39 3.94
CA VAL A 37 2.34 8.65 2.72
C VAL A 37 3.59 7.80 2.95
N THR A 38 4.58 8.34 3.66
CA THR A 38 5.95 7.80 3.67
C THR A 38 6.02 6.33 4.09
N LEU A 39 5.44 5.97 5.24
CA LEU A 39 5.52 4.60 5.75
C LEU A 39 4.82 3.60 4.81
N ALA A 40 3.61 3.93 4.38
CA ALA A 40 2.80 3.02 3.57
C ALA A 40 3.35 2.85 2.15
N ALA A 41 3.77 3.94 1.51
CA ALA A 41 4.34 3.90 0.16
C ALA A 41 5.70 3.20 0.13
N LEU A 42 6.58 3.45 1.11
CA LEU A 42 7.87 2.74 1.19
C LEU A 42 7.68 1.25 1.44
N THR A 43 6.71 0.86 2.28
CA THR A 43 6.37 -0.55 2.50
C THR A 43 5.94 -1.23 1.20
N ALA A 44 5.06 -0.58 0.43
CA ALA A 44 4.61 -1.09 -0.86
C ALA A 44 5.76 -1.19 -1.87
N TRP A 45 6.64 -0.18 -1.92
CA TRP A 45 7.81 -0.17 -2.79
C TRP A 45 8.77 -1.31 -2.45
N GLN A 46 9.16 -1.45 -1.19
CA GLN A 46 10.07 -2.50 -0.75
C GLN A 46 9.53 -3.89 -1.07
N ALA A 47 8.22 -4.12 -0.89
CA ALA A 47 7.60 -5.39 -1.22
C ALA A 47 7.61 -5.68 -2.72
N LEU A 48 7.17 -4.72 -3.56
CA LEU A 48 6.96 -4.97 -4.98
C LEU A 48 8.22 -4.79 -5.84
N VAL A 49 9.03 -3.80 -5.50
CA VAL A 49 10.20 -3.39 -6.28
C VAL A 49 11.44 -4.08 -5.75
N ASP A 50 11.77 -3.88 -4.48
CA ASP A 50 13.07 -4.31 -3.96
C ASP A 50 13.07 -5.82 -3.70
N THR A 51 11.94 -6.38 -3.22
CA THR A 51 11.83 -7.79 -2.83
C THR A 51 11.27 -8.66 -3.96
N ALA A 52 10.07 -8.35 -4.45
CA ALA A 52 9.44 -9.15 -5.50
C ALA A 52 9.97 -8.85 -6.91
N ASN A 53 10.61 -7.68 -7.09
CA ASN A 53 11.15 -7.21 -8.36
C ASN A 53 10.19 -7.41 -9.55
N ILE A 54 8.96 -6.91 -9.39
CA ILE A 54 7.92 -7.10 -10.40
C ILE A 54 8.31 -6.46 -11.74
N GLN A 55 7.95 -7.16 -12.82
CA GLN A 55 8.21 -6.77 -14.20
C GLN A 55 6.91 -6.50 -14.95
N ALA A 56 7.00 -5.73 -16.04
CA ALA A 56 5.86 -5.48 -16.91
C ALA A 56 5.28 -6.78 -17.46
N GLY A 57 3.95 -6.84 -17.61
CA GLY A 57 3.23 -8.02 -18.08
C GLY A 57 2.96 -9.09 -17.01
N GLN A 58 3.61 -9.02 -15.83
CA GLN A 58 3.32 -9.94 -14.74
C GLN A 58 1.95 -9.66 -14.10
N ARG A 59 1.33 -10.69 -13.52
CA ARG A 59 0.08 -10.56 -12.77
C ARG A 59 0.37 -10.49 -11.27
N VAL A 60 -0.17 -9.49 -10.60
CA VAL A 60 0.07 -9.23 -9.18
C VAL A 60 -1.26 -9.24 -8.41
N LEU A 61 -1.38 -10.11 -7.42
CA LEU A 61 -2.50 -10.11 -6.47
C LEU A 61 -2.16 -9.20 -5.28
N ILE A 62 -3.00 -8.20 -5.03
CA ILE A 62 -2.84 -7.25 -3.93
C ILE A 62 -3.99 -7.46 -2.95
N HIS A 63 -3.66 -7.95 -1.75
CA HIS A 63 -4.61 -8.05 -0.66
C HIS A 63 -4.87 -6.69 -0.02
N ALA A 64 -6.12 -6.47 0.41
CA ALA A 64 -6.56 -5.22 1.00
C ALA A 64 -6.17 -3.99 0.14
N ALA A 65 -6.45 -4.07 -1.16
CA ALA A 65 -6.07 -3.08 -2.18
C ALA A 65 -6.57 -1.66 -1.89
N ALA A 66 -7.66 -1.50 -1.14
CA ALA A 66 -8.17 -0.22 -0.68
C ALA A 66 -7.61 0.27 0.68
N GLY A 67 -6.75 -0.53 1.32
CA GLY A 67 -6.12 -0.24 2.62
C GLY A 67 -4.91 0.68 2.49
N GLY A 68 -4.35 1.10 3.63
CA GLY A 68 -3.28 2.12 3.69
C GLY A 68 -2.06 1.81 2.84
N VAL A 69 -1.58 0.56 2.81
CA VAL A 69 -0.47 0.12 1.93
C VAL A 69 -0.98 -0.29 0.56
N GLY A 70 -2.11 -1.01 0.53
CA GLY A 70 -2.64 -1.64 -0.68
C GLY A 70 -2.89 -0.65 -1.81
N HIS A 71 -3.37 0.55 -1.51
CA HIS A 71 -3.68 1.51 -2.57
C HIS A 71 -2.40 2.05 -3.24
N PHE A 72 -1.29 2.19 -2.50
CA PHE A 72 0.01 2.51 -3.09
C PHE A 72 0.56 1.34 -3.88
N ALA A 73 0.42 0.12 -3.37
CA ALA A 73 0.84 -1.09 -4.08
C ALA A 73 0.14 -1.22 -5.45
N VAL A 74 -1.16 -0.91 -5.53
CA VAL A 74 -1.92 -0.89 -6.80
C VAL A 74 -1.32 0.13 -7.77
N GLN A 75 -1.04 1.35 -7.31
CA GLN A 75 -0.48 2.42 -8.15
C GLN A 75 0.92 2.04 -8.64
N ILE A 76 1.79 1.54 -7.75
CA ILE A 76 3.16 1.13 -8.08
C ILE A 76 3.15 -0.03 -9.08
N ALA A 77 2.36 -1.08 -8.84
CA ALA A 77 2.27 -2.23 -9.74
C ALA A 77 1.78 -1.84 -11.13
N LYS A 78 0.75 -0.99 -11.22
CA LYS A 78 0.28 -0.44 -12.51
C LYS A 78 1.36 0.40 -13.19
N HIS A 79 2.06 1.26 -12.45
CA HIS A 79 3.14 2.09 -13.00
C HIS A 79 4.32 1.24 -13.52
N ARG A 80 4.55 0.06 -12.93
CA ARG A 80 5.52 -0.93 -13.42
C ARG A 80 5.02 -1.80 -14.58
N GLY A 81 3.83 -1.53 -15.10
CA GLY A 81 3.25 -2.27 -16.23
C GLY A 81 2.71 -3.66 -15.87
N ALA A 82 2.48 -3.94 -14.59
CA ALA A 82 1.89 -5.20 -14.15
C ALA A 82 0.36 -5.17 -14.22
N HIS A 83 -0.24 -6.33 -14.44
CA HIS A 83 -1.69 -6.52 -14.36
C HIS A 83 -2.12 -6.79 -12.90
N VAL A 84 -2.85 -5.85 -12.31
CA VAL A 84 -3.23 -5.89 -10.89
C VAL A 84 -4.59 -6.56 -10.67
N ILE A 85 -4.64 -7.45 -9.70
CA ILE A 85 -5.87 -8.04 -9.14
C ILE A 85 -5.93 -7.64 -7.67
N GLY A 86 -6.93 -6.86 -7.27
CA GLY A 86 -7.07 -6.39 -5.90
C GLY A 86 -8.18 -7.12 -5.14
N THR A 87 -7.97 -7.42 -3.86
CA THR A 87 -9.08 -7.77 -2.94
C THR A 87 -9.35 -6.64 -1.96
N ALA A 88 -10.62 -6.34 -1.69
CA ALA A 88 -11.03 -5.34 -0.72
C ALA A 88 -12.31 -5.80 0.00
N SER A 89 -12.60 -5.26 1.19
CA SER A 89 -13.89 -5.49 1.84
C SER A 89 -14.99 -4.73 1.10
N SER A 90 -16.23 -5.22 1.14
CA SER A 90 -17.39 -4.61 0.46
C SER A 90 -17.56 -3.12 0.80
N ALA A 91 -17.34 -2.73 2.05
CA ALA A 91 -17.38 -1.33 2.50
C ALA A 91 -16.29 -0.45 1.85
N ALA A 92 -15.13 -1.03 1.53
CA ALA A 92 -14.00 -0.30 0.97
C ALA A 92 -14.06 -0.10 -0.57
N HIS A 93 -14.90 -0.87 -1.28
CA HIS A 93 -15.08 -0.74 -2.74
C HIS A 93 -15.57 0.66 -3.17
N ARG A 94 -16.17 1.44 -2.27
CA ARG A 94 -16.72 2.78 -2.56
C ARG A 94 -15.64 3.82 -2.92
N ARG A 95 -14.38 3.64 -2.52
CA ARG A 95 -13.29 4.60 -2.77
C ARG A 95 -12.57 4.41 -4.11
N GLU A 96 -12.72 3.28 -4.79
CA GLU A 96 -11.96 2.94 -6.00
C GLU A 96 -12.57 3.47 -7.32
N ARG A 97 -13.62 4.31 -7.26
CA ARG A 97 -14.17 5.01 -8.43
C ARG A 97 -13.31 6.22 -8.83
N HIS A 98 -12.01 6.01 -8.99
CA HIS A 98 -11.08 7.01 -9.56
C HIS A 98 -10.77 6.60 -11.02
N PRO A 99 -10.69 7.55 -11.99
CA PRO A 99 -10.59 7.27 -13.44
C PRO A 99 -9.37 6.45 -13.92
N LEU A 100 -8.47 6.02 -13.01
CA LEU A 100 -7.34 5.13 -13.30
C LEU A 100 -7.64 3.64 -13.03
N ALA A 101 -8.88 3.31 -12.63
CA ALA A 101 -9.36 1.95 -12.63
C ALA A 101 -9.61 1.51 -14.09
N ALA A 102 -8.64 0.83 -14.69
CA ALA A 102 -8.89 0.06 -15.90
C ALA A 102 -10.10 -0.85 -15.67
N PRO A 103 -10.98 -1.07 -16.66
CA PRO A 103 -12.10 -1.99 -16.55
C PRO A 103 -11.56 -3.44 -16.44
N GLY A 104 -11.16 -3.81 -15.24
CA GLY A 104 -10.76 -5.16 -14.86
C GLY A 104 -11.99 -5.95 -14.43
N ASP A 105 -12.21 -7.06 -15.14
CA ASP A 105 -13.12 -8.17 -14.86
C ASP A 105 -13.68 -8.20 -13.42
N ARG A 106 -14.94 -7.74 -13.28
CA ARG A 106 -15.68 -7.66 -12.01
C ARG A 106 -16.16 -9.04 -11.54
N ARG A 107 -15.28 -10.03 -11.50
CA ARG A 107 -15.57 -11.29 -10.84
C ARG A 107 -15.49 -11.10 -9.34
N HIS A 108 -16.63 -10.68 -8.80
CA HIS A 108 -16.98 -10.79 -7.38
C HIS A 108 -16.77 -12.25 -6.96
N PHE A 109 -15.68 -12.54 -6.26
CA PHE A 109 -15.53 -13.81 -5.56
C PHE A 109 -16.31 -13.70 -4.24
N PRO A 110 -17.45 -14.39 -4.08
CA PRO A 110 -18.16 -14.37 -2.82
C PRO A 110 -17.25 -14.99 -1.75
N ALA A 111 -17.14 -14.33 -0.60
CA ALA A 111 -16.54 -14.92 0.58
C ALA A 111 -17.28 -16.22 0.89
N ARG A 112 -16.62 -17.37 0.74
CA ARG A 112 -17.17 -18.65 1.19
C ARG A 112 -17.41 -18.53 2.70
N ARG A 113 -18.68 -18.37 3.11
CA ARG A 113 -19.07 -18.58 4.51
C ARG A 113 -18.64 -19.98 4.88
N GLY A 114 -17.94 -20.09 6.01
CA GLY A 114 -17.36 -21.33 6.52
C GLY A 114 -18.39 -22.46 6.54
N ALA A 115 -18.01 -23.59 5.95
CA ALA A 115 -18.61 -24.86 6.24
C ALA A 115 -18.34 -25.17 7.72
N ARG A 116 -19.38 -25.08 8.55
CA ARG A 116 -19.44 -25.86 9.79
C ARG A 116 -19.63 -27.32 9.39
N ALA A 117 -18.75 -28.19 9.85
CA ALA A 117 -18.96 -29.64 9.91
C ALA A 117 -18.02 -30.20 10.99
N GLY A 118 -18.58 -30.97 11.93
CA GLY A 118 -17.89 -31.63 13.04
C GLY A 118 -18.38 -31.16 14.38
#